data_AF-A0A0C9TZR5-F1
#
_entry.id   AF-A0A0C9TZR5-F1
#
_cell.length_a   1.000
_cell.length_b   1.000
_cell.length_c   1.000
_cell.angle_alpha   90.00
_cell.angle_beta   90.00
_cell.angle_gamma   90.00
#
_symmetry.space_group_name_H-M   'P 1'
#
loop_
_entity.id
_entity.type
_entity.pdbx_description
1 polymer ?
#
loop_
_entity_poly.entity_id
_entity_poly.type
_entity_poly.pdbx_seq_one_letter_code
_entity_poly.pdbx_strand_id
1 'polypeptide(L)'
;MSTPSSSSAGSETPEQVIVETLEESPESSTPDNEEGKSTQARTMEERRVKLERLRARMRMTTNANRKSLVEESAKAKMTARDAARLERQKKLAEMLRSQAEAEERGEDVERSKNWEWTIEDNENWEKKKARKARRADYEFHDDAHAARRRYKKDLDLLKPDLEVYNRQKELVLGLVSGTLSQSGSSTPSGSSFALTTFDVAGSQMVPTTEQRMAMDNFYRDANTLLYADNKPTEDAIDRVVGKINQDIDKKAKFSRKRLNEEEGDITYINERNRVFNKKIARYYDKYTAEIRASFERGTAL
;
A
#
# COMPACT_ATOMS: atom_id res chain seq x y z
N MET A 1 -39.12 -49.68 7.87
CA MET A 1 -40.45 -49.05 7.77
C MET A 1 -40.19 -47.59 7.41
N SER A 2 -40.50 -47.11 6.20
CA SER A 2 -41.80 -47.02 5.49
C SER A 2 -42.51 -45.70 5.81
N THR A 3 -42.89 -44.96 4.76
CA THR A 3 -43.65 -43.70 4.79
C THR A 3 -45.15 -43.94 5.03
N PRO A 4 -45.94 -42.90 5.39
CA PRO A 4 -46.73 -42.11 4.40
C PRO A 4 -46.54 -40.57 4.55
N SER A 5 -46.69 -39.71 3.52
CA SER A 5 -47.94 -39.15 2.92
C SER A 5 -48.76 -38.28 3.91
N SER A 6 -49.21 -37.04 3.64
CA SER A 6 -49.35 -36.22 2.40
C SER A 6 -49.38 -34.70 2.77
N SER A 7 -49.80 -33.65 2.02
CA SER A 7 -50.41 -33.45 0.68
C SER A 7 -50.31 -31.98 0.17
N SER A 8 -50.08 -31.80 -1.14
CA SER A 8 -50.58 -30.76 -2.09
C SER A 8 -50.92 -29.30 -1.67
N ALA A 9 -50.13 -28.32 -2.16
CA ALA A 9 -50.53 -27.04 -2.82
C ALA A 9 -49.25 -26.28 -3.29
N GLY A 10 -49.23 -25.43 -4.34
CA GLY A 10 -50.29 -25.12 -5.32
C GLY A 10 -50.14 -23.78 -6.08
N SER A 11 -49.02 -23.53 -6.79
CA SER A 11 -48.83 -22.50 -7.85
C SER A 11 -47.44 -22.67 -8.47
N GLU A 12 -47.22 -22.79 -9.80
CA GLU A 12 -47.56 -21.94 -10.95
C GLU A 12 -46.67 -20.69 -11.11
N THR A 13 -45.70 -20.80 -12.02
CA THR A 13 -44.95 -19.69 -12.62
C THR A 13 -45.67 -19.15 -13.86
N PRO A 14 -45.44 -17.88 -14.21
CA PRO A 14 -45.23 -17.56 -15.62
C PRO A 14 -43.88 -16.85 -15.86
N GLU A 15 -43.43 -16.89 -17.11
CA GLU A 15 -42.12 -16.40 -17.56
C GLU A 15 -42.03 -14.87 -17.57
N GLN A 16 -40.83 -14.33 -17.34
CA GLN A 16 -40.54 -12.92 -17.63
C GLN A 16 -39.98 -12.80 -19.05
N VAL A 17 -40.86 -12.44 -19.99
CA VAL A 17 -40.48 -12.09 -21.37
C VAL A 17 -39.62 -10.82 -21.35
N ILE A 18 -38.48 -10.88 -22.02
CA ILE A 18 -37.58 -9.73 -22.21
C ILE A 18 -38.28 -8.70 -23.10
N VAL A 19 -38.41 -7.46 -22.61
CA VAL A 19 -38.69 -6.30 -23.46
C VAL A 19 -37.56 -5.30 -23.27
N GLU A 20 -36.73 -5.22 -24.30
CA GLU A 20 -35.64 -4.27 -24.45
C GLU A 20 -36.19 -2.84 -24.57
N THR A 21 -35.79 -1.95 -23.66
CA THR A 21 -36.12 -0.51 -23.72
C THR A 21 -34.84 0.29 -23.84
N LEU A 22 -34.56 0.79 -25.04
CA LEU A 22 -33.40 1.66 -25.32
C LEU A 22 -33.39 2.88 -24.40
N GLU A 23 -32.21 3.24 -23.90
CA GLU A 23 -31.99 4.57 -23.32
C GLU A 23 -31.86 5.60 -24.45
N GLU A 24 -32.84 6.49 -24.60
CA GLU A 24 -32.75 7.64 -25.49
C GLU A 24 -32.42 8.91 -24.67
N SER A 25 -31.32 9.58 -25.04
CA SER A 25 -30.79 10.73 -24.32
C SER A 25 -31.72 11.95 -24.39
N PRO A 26 -32.01 12.65 -23.28
CA PRO A 26 -32.77 13.88 -23.29
C PRO A 26 -31.91 15.10 -23.70
N GLU A 27 -31.37 15.09 -24.92
CA GLU A 27 -30.94 16.34 -25.58
C GLU A 27 -32.17 17.11 -26.08
N SER A 28 -32.70 18.00 -25.25
CA SER A 28 -33.60 19.07 -25.70
C SER A 28 -33.54 20.28 -24.77
N SER A 29 -32.51 21.10 -24.94
CA SER A 29 -32.47 22.44 -24.34
C SER A 29 -33.29 23.44 -25.17
N THR A 30 -34.60 23.23 -25.26
CA THR A 30 -35.55 24.21 -25.82
C THR A 30 -36.03 25.17 -24.72
N PRO A 31 -35.68 26.47 -24.78
CA PRO A 31 -36.20 27.45 -23.85
C PRO A 31 -37.60 27.91 -24.29
N ASP A 32 -38.65 27.29 -23.75
CA ASP A 32 -40.05 27.70 -23.98
C ASP A 32 -40.33 29.08 -23.33
N ASN A 33 -39.94 30.13 -24.04
CA ASN A 33 -40.27 31.52 -23.75
C ASN A 33 -41.66 31.87 -24.29
N GLU A 34 -42.72 31.45 -23.58
CA GLU A 34 -44.08 31.94 -23.83
C GLU A 34 -44.51 33.02 -22.82
N GLU A 35 -44.05 34.25 -23.06
CA GLU A 35 -44.74 35.43 -22.53
C GLU A 35 -46.04 35.71 -23.31
N GLY A 36 -47.16 35.25 -22.74
CA GLY A 36 -48.44 35.95 -22.85
C GLY A 36 -49.30 35.70 -24.10
N LYS A 37 -50.26 34.76 -23.98
CA LYS A 37 -51.64 35.00 -24.43
C LYS A 37 -52.69 34.09 -23.79
N SER A 38 -53.90 34.63 -23.69
CA SER A 38 -55.17 33.99 -23.35
C SER A 38 -55.34 33.43 -21.92
N THR A 39 -56.30 33.99 -21.20
CA THR A 39 -56.86 33.49 -19.94
C THR A 39 -57.90 32.38 -20.18
N GLN A 40 -57.54 31.35 -20.95
CA GLN A 40 -58.40 30.17 -21.12
C GLN A 40 -58.16 29.14 -20.02
N ALA A 41 -59.26 28.61 -19.49
CA ALA A 41 -59.26 27.65 -18.41
C ALA A 41 -58.85 26.26 -18.92
N ARG A 42 -57.54 25.94 -18.90
CA ARG A 42 -56.95 24.61 -19.22
C ARG A 42 -57.87 23.47 -18.75
N THR A 43 -58.04 22.44 -19.56
CA THR A 43 -58.98 21.35 -19.26
C THR A 43 -58.60 20.60 -17.98
N MET A 44 -59.57 19.89 -17.37
CA MET A 44 -59.32 19.17 -16.12
C MET A 44 -58.23 18.09 -16.27
N GLU A 45 -58.13 17.45 -17.43
CA GLU A 45 -57.12 16.41 -17.66
C GLU A 45 -55.73 17.00 -17.90
N GLU A 46 -55.58 18.14 -18.60
CA GLU A 46 -54.30 18.86 -18.65
C GLU A 46 -53.81 19.27 -17.25
N ARG A 47 -54.73 19.75 -16.39
CA ARG A 47 -54.42 20.10 -15.00
C ARG A 47 -53.96 18.87 -14.23
N ARG A 48 -54.65 17.74 -14.39
CA ARG A 48 -54.30 16.47 -13.78
C ARG A 48 -52.93 15.98 -14.23
N VAL A 49 -52.66 15.89 -15.53
CA VAL A 49 -51.36 15.46 -16.09
C VAL A 49 -50.24 16.39 -15.64
N LYS A 50 -50.45 17.72 -15.61
CA LYS A 50 -49.47 18.67 -15.07
C LYS A 50 -49.21 18.45 -13.57
N LEU A 51 -50.25 18.15 -12.79
CA LEU A 51 -50.17 17.87 -11.35
C LEU A 51 -49.50 16.52 -11.07
N GLU A 52 -49.76 15.49 -11.88
CA GLU A 52 -49.09 14.19 -11.80
C GLU A 52 -47.62 14.28 -12.19
N ARG A 53 -47.27 15.04 -13.26
CA ARG A 53 -45.87 15.36 -13.62
C ARG A 53 -45.17 16.16 -12.52
N LEU A 54 -45.87 17.07 -11.84
CA LEU A 54 -45.34 17.80 -10.68
C LEU A 54 -45.10 16.87 -9.48
N ARG A 55 -46.06 15.97 -9.16
CA ARG A 55 -45.91 14.93 -8.13
C ARG A 55 -44.76 13.98 -8.44
N ALA A 56 -44.58 13.59 -9.69
CA ALA A 56 -43.45 12.77 -10.14
C ALA A 56 -42.11 13.50 -9.90
N ARG A 57 -41.98 14.76 -10.35
CA ARG A 57 -40.80 15.59 -10.09
C ARG A 57 -40.52 15.76 -8.59
N MET A 58 -41.55 16.00 -7.77
CA MET A 58 -41.42 16.08 -6.31
C MET A 58 -40.96 14.75 -5.69
N ARG A 59 -41.50 13.61 -6.12
CA ARG A 59 -41.05 12.28 -5.66
C ARG A 59 -39.60 12.01 -6.05
N MET A 60 -39.19 12.40 -7.27
CA MET A 60 -37.81 12.27 -7.73
C MET A 60 -36.86 13.13 -6.89
N THR A 61 -37.19 14.39 -6.59
CA THR A 61 -36.34 15.23 -5.72
C THR A 61 -36.29 14.73 -4.28
N THR A 62 -37.41 14.29 -3.69
CA THR A 62 -37.38 13.70 -2.33
C THR A 62 -36.57 12.40 -2.29
N ASN A 63 -36.64 11.57 -3.34
CA ASN A 63 -35.86 10.33 -3.41
C ASN A 63 -34.37 10.59 -3.67
N ALA A 64 -34.04 11.58 -4.52
CA ALA A 64 -32.66 12.02 -4.74
C ALA A 64 -32.04 12.59 -3.46
N ASN A 65 -32.76 13.47 -2.74
CA ASN A 65 -32.31 14.05 -1.47
C ASN A 65 -32.17 12.98 -0.38
N ARG A 66 -33.05 11.97 -0.33
CA ARG A 66 -32.91 10.83 0.57
C ARG A 66 -31.69 9.97 0.21
N LYS A 67 -31.45 9.74 -1.09
CA LYS A 67 -30.30 8.97 -1.58
C LYS A 67 -28.98 9.68 -1.27
N SER A 68 -28.87 10.99 -1.53
CA SER A 68 -27.66 11.76 -1.23
C SER A 68 -27.35 11.78 0.27
N LEU A 69 -28.34 12.01 1.13
CA LEU A 69 -28.17 11.97 2.59
C LEU A 69 -27.71 10.58 3.08
N VAL A 70 -28.32 9.50 2.57
CA VAL A 70 -27.88 8.12 2.88
C VAL A 70 -26.45 7.87 2.40
N GLU A 71 -26.12 8.25 1.16
CA GLU A 71 -24.77 8.12 0.60
C GLU A 71 -23.73 8.93 1.38
N GLU A 72 -24.03 10.16 1.78
CA GLU A 72 -23.17 11.00 2.60
C GLU A 72 -22.94 10.36 3.97
N SER A 73 -24.01 9.89 4.62
CA SER A 73 -23.92 9.16 5.90
C SER A 73 -23.14 7.84 5.79
N ALA A 74 -23.09 7.23 4.61
CA ALA A 74 -22.28 6.05 4.34
C ALA A 74 -20.82 6.41 4.07
N LYS A 75 -20.56 7.42 3.23
CA LYS A 75 -19.22 7.96 2.95
C LYS A 75 -18.53 8.44 4.23
N ALA A 76 -19.25 9.13 5.11
CA ALA A 76 -18.76 9.56 6.43
C ALA A 76 -18.43 8.40 7.40
N LYS A 77 -19.02 7.22 7.22
CA LYS A 77 -18.71 6.01 8.00
C LYS A 77 -17.60 5.15 7.40
N MET A 78 -17.18 5.41 6.16
CA MET A 78 -16.12 4.65 5.49
C MET A 78 -14.75 5.17 5.92
N THR A 79 -14.05 4.40 6.76
CA THR A 79 -12.65 4.73 7.09
C THR A 79 -11.76 4.55 5.86
N ALA A 80 -10.62 5.25 5.81
CA ALA A 80 -9.63 5.05 4.73
C ALA A 80 -9.15 3.59 4.61
N ARG A 81 -9.17 2.82 5.73
CA ARG A 81 -8.84 1.39 5.74
C ARG A 81 -9.91 0.55 5.04
N ASP A 82 -11.18 0.92 5.18
CA ASP A 82 -12.31 0.21 4.57
C ASP A 82 -12.51 0.61 3.11
N ALA A 83 -12.28 1.89 2.77
CA ALA A 83 -12.17 2.34 1.38
C ALA A 83 -11.10 1.55 0.63
N ALA A 84 -9.88 1.47 1.17
CA ALA A 84 -8.79 0.65 0.64
C ALA A 84 -9.03 -0.88 0.75
N ARG A 85 -10.10 -1.34 1.42
CA ARG A 85 -10.54 -2.75 1.41
C ARG A 85 -11.52 -2.98 0.25
N LEU A 86 -12.50 -2.10 0.09
CA LEU A 86 -13.48 -2.12 -0.99
C LEU A 86 -12.81 -1.92 -2.36
N GLU A 87 -11.82 -1.03 -2.47
CA GLU A 87 -11.02 -0.84 -3.69
C GLU A 87 -10.33 -2.13 -4.14
N ARG A 88 -9.70 -2.86 -3.20
CA ARG A 88 -9.08 -4.16 -3.49
C ARG A 88 -10.11 -5.24 -3.84
N GLN A 89 -11.32 -5.18 -3.27
CA GLN A 89 -12.41 -6.09 -3.65
C GLN A 89 -12.96 -5.77 -5.05
N LYS A 90 -13.11 -4.48 -5.39
CA LYS A 90 -13.49 -4.03 -6.74
C LYS A 90 -12.46 -4.46 -7.78
N LYS A 91 -11.18 -4.14 -7.57
CA LYS A 91 -10.10 -4.54 -8.49
C LYS A 91 -9.96 -6.06 -8.65
N LEU A 92 -10.27 -6.84 -7.60
CA LEU A 92 -10.34 -8.29 -7.68
C LEU A 92 -11.55 -8.76 -8.51
N ALA A 93 -12.73 -8.17 -8.30
CA ALA A 93 -13.93 -8.48 -9.09
C ALA A 93 -13.80 -8.07 -10.55
N GLU A 94 -13.19 -6.91 -10.84
CA GLU A 94 -12.83 -6.44 -12.18
C GLU A 94 -11.86 -7.41 -12.87
N MET A 95 -10.82 -7.87 -12.15
CA MET A 95 -9.86 -8.86 -12.67
C MET A 95 -10.49 -10.24 -12.91
N LEU A 96 -11.39 -10.71 -12.04
CA LEU A 96 -12.12 -11.97 -12.26
C LEU A 96 -13.11 -11.84 -13.42
N ARG A 97 -13.77 -10.69 -13.56
CA ARG A 97 -14.67 -10.41 -14.68
C ARG A 97 -13.91 -10.36 -16.00
N SER A 98 -12.79 -9.63 -16.09
CA SER A 98 -12.01 -9.56 -17.34
C SER A 98 -11.32 -10.88 -17.67
N GLN A 99 -10.98 -11.70 -16.67
CA GLN A 99 -10.57 -13.09 -16.89
C GLN A 99 -11.71 -13.93 -17.48
N ALA A 100 -12.92 -13.87 -16.90
CA ALA A 100 -14.08 -14.61 -17.43
C ALA A 100 -14.47 -14.17 -18.85
N GLU A 101 -14.47 -12.86 -19.15
CA GLU A 101 -14.71 -12.31 -20.50
C GLU A 101 -13.66 -12.75 -21.52
N ALA A 102 -12.42 -13.05 -21.09
CA ALA A 102 -11.36 -13.54 -21.95
C ALA A 102 -11.39 -15.07 -22.09
N GLU A 103 -11.77 -15.81 -21.04
CA GLU A 103 -12.05 -17.25 -21.10
C GLU A 103 -13.25 -17.53 -22.04
N GLU A 104 -14.31 -16.73 -22.00
CA GLU A 104 -15.44 -16.78 -22.95
C GLU A 104 -15.01 -16.48 -24.39
N ARG A 105 -14.02 -15.58 -24.57
CA ARG A 105 -13.44 -15.22 -25.88
C ARG A 105 -12.39 -16.23 -26.38
N GLY A 106 -11.96 -17.18 -25.53
CA GLY A 106 -10.89 -18.12 -25.83
C GLY A 106 -9.47 -17.53 -25.81
N GLU A 107 -9.26 -16.40 -25.15
CA GLU A 107 -7.96 -15.70 -25.08
C GLU A 107 -7.09 -16.17 -23.91
N ASP A 108 -5.80 -16.38 -24.18
CA ASP A 108 -4.81 -16.79 -23.17
C ASP A 108 -4.37 -15.59 -22.31
N VAL A 109 -5.09 -15.41 -21.21
CA VAL A 109 -4.93 -14.33 -20.21
C VAL A 109 -3.55 -14.35 -19.53
N GLU A 110 -2.89 -15.50 -19.42
CA GLU A 110 -1.55 -15.57 -18.83
C GLU A 110 -0.49 -15.16 -19.86
N ARG A 111 -0.64 -15.55 -21.13
CA ARG A 111 0.24 -15.12 -22.22
C ARG A 111 0.22 -13.62 -22.44
N SER A 112 -0.93 -12.96 -22.43
CA SER A 112 -1.00 -11.50 -22.57
C SER A 112 -0.28 -10.78 -21.41
N LYS A 113 -0.53 -11.19 -20.16
CA LYS A 113 0.20 -10.68 -18.98
C LYS A 113 1.71 -10.94 -19.04
N ASN A 114 2.13 -12.09 -19.59
CA ASN A 114 3.55 -12.40 -19.79
C ASN A 114 4.21 -11.52 -20.88
N TRP A 115 3.44 -11.00 -21.85
CA TRP A 115 3.92 -10.03 -22.85
C TRP A 115 4.02 -8.60 -22.30
N GLU A 116 3.29 -8.26 -21.23
CA GLU A 116 3.41 -6.98 -20.53
C GLU A 116 4.72 -6.85 -19.72
N TRP A 117 5.45 -7.94 -19.48
CA TRP A 117 6.67 -7.93 -18.67
C TRP A 117 7.93 -7.66 -19.50
N THR A 118 8.46 -6.45 -19.35
CA THR A 118 9.78 -6.07 -19.89
C THR A 118 10.89 -6.89 -19.24
N ILE A 119 11.98 -7.15 -19.99
CA ILE A 119 13.18 -7.85 -19.47
C ILE A 119 13.69 -7.19 -18.18
N GLU A 120 13.76 -5.86 -18.16
CA GLU A 120 14.16 -5.07 -16.98
C GLU A 120 13.26 -5.28 -15.76
N ASP A 121 11.95 -5.45 -15.96
CA ASP A 121 11.00 -5.73 -14.87
C ASP A 121 11.22 -7.14 -14.31
N ASN A 122 11.45 -8.14 -15.18
CA ASN A 122 11.78 -9.48 -14.71
C ASN A 122 13.13 -9.53 -13.99
N GLU A 123 14.18 -8.88 -14.51
CA GLU A 123 15.46 -8.76 -13.80
C GLU A 123 15.31 -8.10 -12.43
N ASN A 124 14.56 -6.99 -12.34
CA ASN A 124 14.30 -6.32 -11.07
C ASN A 124 13.44 -7.18 -10.12
N TRP A 125 12.52 -7.98 -10.64
CA TRP A 125 11.72 -8.94 -9.90
C TRP A 125 12.55 -10.12 -9.37
N GLU A 126 13.42 -10.71 -10.18
CA GLU A 126 14.35 -11.76 -9.78
C GLU A 126 15.36 -11.25 -8.74
N LYS A 127 15.95 -10.07 -8.96
CA LYS A 127 16.81 -9.35 -8.00
C LYS A 127 16.10 -9.12 -6.67
N LYS A 128 14.79 -8.80 -6.69
CA LYS A 128 13.93 -8.66 -5.51
C LYS A 128 13.61 -10.02 -4.84
N LYS A 129 13.37 -11.07 -5.62
CA LYS A 129 13.15 -12.47 -5.18
C LYS A 129 14.40 -13.06 -4.51
N ALA A 130 15.56 -12.94 -5.15
CA ALA A 130 16.87 -13.33 -4.60
C ALA A 130 17.22 -12.51 -3.34
N ARG A 131 16.98 -11.20 -3.33
CA ARG A 131 17.15 -10.34 -2.14
C ARG A 131 16.23 -10.76 -0.98
N LYS A 132 15.04 -11.31 -1.27
CA LYS A 132 14.12 -11.89 -0.27
C LYS A 132 14.62 -13.26 0.22
N ALA A 133 15.04 -14.16 -0.68
CA ALA A 133 15.58 -15.48 -0.32
C ALA A 133 16.80 -15.36 0.61
N ARG A 134 17.77 -14.50 0.26
CA ARG A 134 18.94 -14.13 1.09
C ARG A 134 18.59 -13.29 2.34
N ARG A 135 17.30 -13.16 2.69
CA ARG A 135 16.77 -12.57 3.93
C ARG A 135 15.73 -13.47 4.62
N ALA A 136 15.53 -14.70 4.12
CA ALA A 136 14.67 -15.71 4.72
C ALA A 136 15.39 -16.56 5.79
N ASP A 137 16.70 -16.37 5.98
CA ASP A 137 17.40 -16.85 7.17
C ASP A 137 16.94 -16.06 8.41
N TYR A 138 16.10 -16.71 9.20
CA TYR A 138 15.60 -16.25 10.50
C TYR A 138 16.35 -16.85 11.70
N GLU A 139 17.35 -17.71 11.47
CA GLU A 139 18.10 -18.38 12.52
C GLU A 139 19.03 -17.40 13.25
N PHE A 140 19.48 -17.78 14.44
CA PHE A 140 20.43 -17.02 15.24
C PHE A 140 21.76 -17.78 15.31
N HIS A 141 22.74 -17.34 14.53
CA HIS A 141 24.09 -17.89 14.50
C HIS A 141 24.99 -17.21 15.54
N ASP A 142 24.95 -15.88 15.58
CA ASP A 142 25.81 -15.02 16.41
C ASP A 142 25.25 -13.59 16.48
N ASP A 143 25.61 -12.84 17.52
CA ASP A 143 25.20 -11.45 17.75
C ASP A 143 25.85 -10.46 16.76
N ALA A 144 27.09 -10.65 16.32
CA ALA A 144 27.67 -9.80 15.27
C ALA A 144 26.98 -10.06 13.91
N HIS A 145 26.60 -11.30 13.62
CA HIS A 145 25.73 -11.58 12.46
C HIS A 145 24.33 -10.95 12.61
N ALA A 146 23.73 -11.00 13.79
CA ALA A 146 22.44 -10.34 14.06
C ALA A 146 22.54 -8.81 13.92
N ALA A 147 23.61 -8.19 14.42
CA ALA A 147 23.89 -6.77 14.26
C ALA A 147 24.10 -6.39 12.78
N ARG A 148 24.90 -7.17 12.04
CA ARG A 148 25.11 -6.97 10.59
C ARG A 148 23.82 -7.08 9.78
N ARG A 149 22.92 -8.01 10.12
CA ARG A 149 21.58 -8.13 9.50
C ARG A 149 20.71 -6.91 9.81
N ARG A 150 20.74 -6.37 11.04
CA ARG A 150 20.01 -5.14 11.43
C ARG A 150 20.55 -3.91 10.69
N TYR A 151 21.85 -3.64 10.79
CA TYR A 151 22.51 -2.51 10.12
C TYR A 151 22.24 -2.51 8.60
N LYS A 152 22.36 -3.66 7.94
CA LYS A 152 22.05 -3.77 6.51
C LYS A 152 20.60 -3.44 6.17
N LYS A 153 19.64 -3.81 7.03
CA LYS A 153 18.22 -3.47 6.88
C LYS A 153 17.96 -1.98 7.13
N ASP A 154 18.68 -1.36 8.05
CA ASP A 154 18.59 0.08 8.29
C ASP A 154 19.15 0.87 7.11
N LEU A 155 20.21 0.38 6.44
CA LEU A 155 20.66 0.91 5.15
C LEU A 155 19.64 0.73 4.01
N ASP A 156 18.86 -0.36 3.96
CA ASP A 156 17.73 -0.48 3.00
C ASP A 156 16.60 0.54 3.27
N LEU A 157 16.55 1.12 4.48
CA LEU A 157 15.50 2.05 4.92
C LEU A 157 15.95 3.52 4.93
N LEU A 158 17.27 3.77 4.93
CA LEU A 158 17.85 5.11 4.91
C LEU A 158 17.57 5.78 3.56
N LYS A 159 16.83 6.89 3.59
CA LYS A 159 16.65 7.80 2.46
C LYS A 159 17.51 9.05 2.72
N PRO A 160 18.66 9.22 2.06
CA PRO A 160 19.46 10.44 2.19
C PRO A 160 18.74 11.62 1.52
N ASP A 161 18.87 12.80 2.13
CA ASP A 161 18.47 14.07 1.51
C ASP A 161 19.56 14.51 0.53
N LEU A 162 19.30 14.29 -0.76
CA LEU A 162 20.25 14.63 -1.82
C LEU A 162 20.30 16.13 -2.10
N GLU A 163 19.24 16.90 -1.79
CA GLU A 163 19.25 18.34 -2.01
C GLU A 163 20.15 19.05 -0.99
N VAL A 164 19.98 18.72 0.29
CA VAL A 164 20.82 19.29 1.36
C VAL A 164 22.29 18.89 1.17
N TYR A 165 22.54 17.63 0.79
CA TYR A 165 23.90 17.17 0.45
C TYR A 165 24.49 17.90 -0.76
N ASN A 166 23.72 18.08 -1.84
CA ASN A 166 24.18 18.78 -3.03
C ASN A 166 24.46 20.25 -2.76
N ARG A 167 23.59 20.97 -2.01
CA ARG A 167 23.83 22.37 -1.62
C ARG A 167 25.09 22.53 -0.75
N GLN A 168 25.34 21.61 0.18
CA GLN A 168 26.59 21.61 0.95
C GLN A 168 27.81 21.37 0.06
N LYS A 169 27.71 20.45 -0.91
CA LYS A 169 28.77 20.14 -1.87
C LYS A 169 29.04 21.29 -2.86
N GLU A 170 28.01 22.00 -3.30
CA GLU A 170 28.11 23.21 -4.15
C GLU A 170 28.94 24.29 -3.43
N LEU A 171 28.58 24.63 -2.18
CA LEU A 171 29.29 25.60 -1.35
C LEU A 171 30.76 25.23 -1.15
N VAL A 172 31.05 23.95 -0.85
CA VAL A 172 32.41 23.43 -0.64
C VAL A 172 33.27 23.51 -1.91
N LEU A 173 32.69 23.28 -3.08
CA LEU A 173 33.40 23.34 -4.36
C LEU A 173 33.43 24.75 -4.96
N GLY A 174 32.86 25.76 -4.29
CA GLY A 174 32.75 27.13 -4.80
C GLY A 174 31.81 27.28 -6.00
N LEU A 175 30.90 26.32 -6.20
CA LEU A 175 29.93 26.32 -7.30
C LEU A 175 28.73 27.22 -6.99
N VAL A 176 28.09 27.73 -8.04
CA VAL A 176 26.83 28.49 -7.91
C VAL A 176 25.73 27.58 -7.38
N SER A 177 24.99 28.06 -6.37
CA SER A 177 23.89 27.32 -5.74
C SER A 177 22.85 26.86 -6.77
N GLY A 178 22.48 25.58 -6.72
CA GLY A 178 21.53 24.93 -7.63
C GLY A 178 22.14 24.25 -8.87
N THR A 179 23.43 24.44 -9.15
CA THR A 179 24.10 23.82 -10.33
C THR A 179 24.12 22.29 -10.30
N LEU A 180 24.14 21.67 -9.11
CA LEU A 180 24.16 20.23 -8.94
C LEU A 180 22.75 19.66 -8.66
N SER A 181 21.85 20.44 -8.05
CA SER A 181 20.46 20.01 -7.82
C SER A 181 19.65 19.90 -9.12
N GLN A 182 19.86 20.79 -10.10
CA GLN A 182 19.10 20.80 -11.35
C GLN A 182 19.42 19.63 -12.29
N SER A 183 20.56 18.94 -12.10
CA SER A 183 21.00 17.80 -12.91
C SER A 183 20.05 16.57 -12.86
N GLY A 184 19.08 16.55 -11.95
CA GLY A 184 18.08 15.48 -11.83
C GLY A 184 16.85 15.60 -12.75
N SER A 185 16.63 16.74 -13.43
CA SER A 185 15.43 16.92 -14.26
C SER A 185 15.59 16.30 -15.66
N SER A 186 14.73 15.35 -16.01
CA SER A 186 14.86 14.53 -17.22
C SER A 186 14.36 15.21 -18.50
N THR A 187 15.26 15.87 -19.23
CA THR A 187 15.10 16.19 -20.66
C THR A 187 16.45 16.03 -21.38
N PRO A 188 16.61 15.07 -22.32
CA PRO A 188 17.89 14.82 -22.98
C PRO A 188 18.13 15.81 -24.13
N SER A 189 18.72 16.97 -23.85
CA SER A 189 19.13 17.93 -24.89
C SER A 189 20.42 18.70 -24.57
N GLY A 190 21.55 18.10 -24.96
CA GLY A 190 22.67 18.87 -25.52
C GLY A 190 23.56 19.74 -24.63
N SER A 191 23.65 19.51 -23.31
CA SER A 191 24.48 20.35 -22.42
C SER A 191 25.40 19.59 -21.44
N SER A 192 26.14 18.59 -21.94
CA SER A 192 27.27 17.93 -21.22
C SER A 192 28.50 18.84 -20.96
N PHE A 193 28.30 20.16 -21.06
CA PHE A 193 29.32 21.20 -21.05
C PHE A 193 29.70 21.64 -19.62
N ALA A 194 28.75 21.58 -18.67
CA ALA A 194 28.93 22.09 -17.30
C ALA A 194 30.01 21.37 -16.45
N LEU A 195 30.50 20.20 -16.89
CA LEU A 195 31.58 19.46 -16.24
C LEU A 195 32.92 19.55 -17.00
N THR A 196 32.92 20.09 -18.23
CA THR A 196 34.04 20.00 -19.18
C THR A 196 34.45 21.33 -19.81
N THR A 197 33.86 22.46 -19.41
CA THR A 197 34.40 23.81 -19.69
C THR A 197 35.67 24.08 -18.86
N PHE A 198 36.71 23.30 -19.11
CA PHE A 198 38.08 23.58 -18.69
C PHE A 198 38.62 24.67 -19.63
N ASP A 199 38.37 25.94 -19.27
CA ASP A 199 38.77 27.07 -20.09
C ASP A 199 40.30 27.23 -20.09
N VAL A 200 40.91 26.76 -21.18
CA VAL A 200 42.38 26.64 -21.30
C VAL A 200 43.09 28.00 -21.37
N ALA A 201 42.35 29.09 -21.55
CA ALA A 201 42.86 30.46 -21.53
C ALA A 201 42.59 31.20 -20.20
N GLY A 202 41.75 30.65 -19.32
CA GLY A 202 41.07 31.37 -18.24
C GLY A 202 41.51 31.04 -16.82
N SER A 203 42.81 31.13 -16.52
CA SER A 203 43.41 30.95 -15.17
C SER A 203 43.26 29.55 -14.55
N GLN A 204 44.38 28.96 -14.11
CA GLN A 204 44.32 27.97 -13.04
C GLN A 204 43.90 28.69 -11.75
N MET A 205 42.59 28.68 -11.48
CA MET A 205 42.01 29.05 -10.20
C MET A 205 42.49 28.06 -9.14
N VAL A 206 43.72 28.26 -8.64
CA VAL A 206 44.29 27.55 -7.50
C VAL A 206 43.26 27.69 -6.37
N PRO A 207 42.57 26.60 -5.95
CA PRO A 207 41.46 26.73 -5.02
C PRO A 207 41.98 27.39 -3.75
N THR A 208 41.25 28.41 -3.28
CA THR A 208 41.74 29.31 -2.22
C THR A 208 42.08 28.50 -0.97
N THR A 209 42.92 29.04 -0.09
CA THR A 209 43.24 28.39 1.19
C THR A 209 41.97 28.01 1.97
N GLU A 210 40.95 28.87 1.92
CA GLU A 210 39.63 28.64 2.51
C GLU A 210 38.84 27.55 1.78
N GLN A 211 38.83 27.53 0.44
CA GLN A 211 38.18 26.46 -0.34
C GLN A 211 38.86 25.11 -0.13
N ARG A 212 40.20 25.06 -0.04
CA ARG A 212 40.95 23.84 0.29
C ARG A 212 40.56 23.33 1.67
N MET A 213 40.58 24.20 2.68
CA MET A 213 40.09 23.86 4.02
C MET A 213 38.62 23.41 4.00
N ALA A 214 37.75 24.03 3.19
CA ALA A 214 36.35 23.60 3.04
C ALA A 214 36.22 22.22 2.38
N MET A 215 37.05 21.91 1.38
CA MET A 215 37.11 20.60 0.73
C MET A 215 37.64 19.52 1.68
N ASP A 216 38.74 19.78 2.39
CA ASP A 216 39.28 18.91 3.45
C ASP A 216 38.26 18.75 4.60
N ASN A 217 37.42 19.75 4.82
CA ASN A 217 36.36 19.73 5.82
C ASN A 217 35.14 18.87 5.44
N PHE A 218 34.92 18.64 4.15
CA PHE A 218 33.81 17.83 3.62
C PHE A 218 34.26 16.41 3.27
N TYR A 219 35.43 16.27 2.65
CA TYR A 219 36.07 15.01 2.27
C TYR A 219 37.09 14.57 3.33
N ARG A 220 36.59 14.39 4.56
CA ARG A 220 37.35 14.01 5.76
C ARG A 220 38.10 12.68 5.59
N ASP A 221 39.41 12.73 5.41
CA ASP A 221 40.32 11.58 5.49
C ASP A 221 40.62 11.17 6.94
N ALA A 222 41.13 9.95 7.17
CA ALA A 222 41.52 9.42 8.48
C ALA A 222 42.53 10.30 9.25
N ASN A 223 43.30 11.16 8.56
CA ASN A 223 44.29 12.05 9.18
C ASN A 223 43.74 13.46 9.53
N THR A 224 42.45 13.72 9.32
CA THR A 224 41.83 15.01 9.68
C THR A 224 41.78 15.23 11.19
N LEU A 225 42.40 16.32 11.69
CA LEU A 225 42.43 16.61 13.12
C LEU A 225 41.19 17.35 13.65
N LEU A 226 40.34 17.86 12.75
CA LEU A 226 39.11 18.58 13.11
C LEU A 226 38.00 17.60 13.51
N TYR A 227 37.52 17.74 14.75
CA TYR A 227 36.57 16.84 15.41
C TYR A 227 35.58 17.65 16.27
N ALA A 228 34.33 17.16 16.34
CA ALA A 228 33.21 17.77 17.08
C ALA A 228 32.71 19.16 16.60
N ASP A 229 33.21 19.70 15.48
CA ASP A 229 32.73 20.97 14.92
C ASP A 229 31.27 20.93 14.40
N ASN A 230 30.77 19.74 14.04
CA ASN A 230 29.43 19.58 13.46
C ASN A 230 28.33 19.75 14.51
N LYS A 231 27.54 20.81 14.37
CA LYS A 231 26.31 21.06 15.13
C LYS A 231 25.10 20.73 14.24
N PRO A 232 24.51 19.52 14.34
CA PRO A 232 23.38 19.14 13.51
C PRO A 232 22.13 19.97 13.85
N THR A 233 21.24 20.15 12.87
CA THR A 233 19.95 20.82 13.09
C THR A 233 19.02 19.98 13.95
N GLU A 234 18.06 20.61 14.62
CA GLU A 234 17.08 19.95 15.49
C GLU A 234 16.29 18.88 14.70
N ASP A 235 15.85 19.18 13.47
CA ASP A 235 15.26 18.20 12.53
C ASP A 235 16.11 16.93 12.34
N ALA A 236 17.45 17.08 12.30
CA ALA A 236 18.35 15.95 12.12
C ALA A 236 18.45 15.09 13.38
N ILE A 237 18.40 15.72 14.56
CA ILE A 237 18.34 15.04 15.85
C ILE A 237 17.00 14.29 15.98
N ASP A 238 15.88 14.93 15.68
CA ASP A 238 14.54 14.33 15.76
C ASP A 238 14.36 13.15 14.82
N ARG A 239 14.92 13.20 13.59
CA ARG A 239 14.96 12.04 12.68
C ARG A 239 15.70 10.85 13.30
N VAL A 240 16.79 11.09 14.05
CA VAL A 240 17.55 10.04 14.74
C VAL A 240 16.79 9.52 15.97
N VAL A 241 16.21 10.40 16.80
CA VAL A 241 15.39 10.02 17.97
C VAL A 241 14.17 9.21 17.54
N GLY A 242 13.47 9.62 16.48
CA GLY A 242 12.36 8.86 15.90
C GLY A 242 12.78 7.46 15.43
N LYS A 243 13.96 7.32 14.81
CA LYS A 243 14.52 6.03 14.40
C LYS A 243 14.84 5.14 15.61
N ILE A 244 15.47 5.69 16.65
CA ILE A 244 15.78 4.99 17.91
C ILE A 244 14.51 4.48 18.59
N ASN A 245 13.48 5.32 18.72
CA ASN A 245 12.21 4.95 19.32
C ASN A 245 11.54 3.80 18.54
N GLN A 246 11.52 3.86 17.21
CA GLN A 246 11.03 2.74 16.39
C GLN A 246 11.84 1.44 16.59
N ASP A 247 13.13 1.50 16.90
CA ASP A 247 13.96 0.31 17.11
C ASP A 247 13.80 -0.29 18.51
N ILE A 248 13.59 0.53 19.53
CA ILE A 248 13.14 0.08 20.86
C ILE A 248 11.82 -0.68 20.72
N ASP A 249 10.90 -0.11 19.94
CA ASP A 249 9.58 -0.67 19.66
C ASP A 249 9.65 -2.03 18.90
N LYS A 250 10.53 -2.11 17.87
CA LYS A 250 10.85 -3.37 17.17
C LYS A 250 11.51 -4.41 18.10
N LYS A 251 12.37 -3.98 19.03
CA LYS A 251 13.05 -4.85 20.01
C LYS A 251 12.05 -5.43 21.02
N ALA A 252 11.13 -4.62 21.54
CA ALA A 252 10.06 -5.07 22.41
C ALA A 252 9.14 -6.08 21.71
N LYS A 253 8.78 -5.82 20.45
CA LYS A 253 7.89 -6.66 19.63
C LYS A 253 8.58 -7.91 19.03
N PHE A 254 9.86 -8.16 19.36
CA PHE A 254 10.60 -9.35 18.91
C PHE A 254 10.10 -10.63 19.59
N SER A 255 9.91 -10.61 20.92
CA SER A 255 9.33 -11.73 21.67
C SER A 255 7.81 -11.57 21.77
N ARG A 256 7.08 -12.21 20.86
CA ARG A 256 5.60 -12.25 20.90
C ARG A 256 5.10 -13.49 21.62
N LYS A 257 4.04 -13.34 22.45
CA LYS A 257 3.22 -14.49 22.88
C LYS A 257 2.64 -15.16 21.62
N ARG A 258 2.60 -16.50 21.59
CA ARG A 258 1.83 -17.22 20.56
C ARG A 258 0.39 -17.33 21.06
N LEU A 259 -0.58 -17.31 20.15
CA LEU A 259 -2.00 -17.26 20.49
C LEU A 259 -2.52 -18.65 20.90
N ASN A 260 -2.01 -19.70 20.25
CA ASN A 260 -2.31 -21.12 20.51
C ASN A 260 -1.56 -21.66 21.76
N GLU A 261 -1.67 -21.00 22.92
CA GLU A 261 -1.01 -21.42 24.17
C GLU A 261 -1.98 -21.70 25.34
N GLU A 262 -3.28 -21.78 25.07
CA GLU A 262 -4.36 -21.99 26.05
C GLU A 262 -5.31 -23.16 25.67
N GLU A 263 -5.35 -23.56 24.40
CA GLU A 263 -6.15 -24.68 23.88
C GLU A 263 -5.38 -26.01 23.99
N GLY A 264 -5.21 -26.52 25.21
CA GLY A 264 -4.54 -27.80 25.48
C GLY A 264 -4.32 -28.08 26.96
N ASP A 265 -3.99 -29.32 27.31
CA ASP A 265 -3.91 -29.78 28.70
C ASP A 265 -2.90 -29.00 29.56
N ILE A 266 -3.38 -28.52 30.70
CA ILE A 266 -2.64 -27.65 31.61
C ILE A 266 -1.66 -28.48 32.46
N THR A 267 -0.51 -28.80 31.86
CA THR A 267 0.59 -29.58 32.48
C THR A 267 1.37 -28.83 33.56
N TYR A 268 0.92 -27.66 34.03
CA TYR A 268 1.68 -26.76 34.90
C TYR A 268 0.83 -26.11 36.00
N ILE A 269 1.43 -25.91 37.17
CA ILE A 269 0.77 -25.28 38.34
C ILE A 269 1.06 -23.76 38.41
N ASN A 270 2.16 -23.29 37.80
CA ASN A 270 2.51 -21.86 37.78
C ASN A 270 3.27 -21.47 36.49
N GLU A 271 3.36 -20.16 36.19
CA GLU A 271 3.99 -19.65 34.96
C GLU A 271 5.47 -20.04 34.81
N ARG A 272 6.22 -20.11 35.91
CA ARG A 272 7.64 -20.53 35.88
C ARG A 272 7.76 -22.01 35.50
N ASN A 273 6.84 -22.84 35.97
CA ASN A 273 6.69 -24.24 35.58
C ASN A 273 6.24 -24.35 34.11
N ARG A 274 5.28 -23.54 33.64
CA ARG A 274 4.90 -23.46 32.21
C ARG A 274 6.10 -23.17 31.31
N VAL A 275 6.91 -22.17 31.66
CA VAL A 275 8.13 -21.81 30.92
C VAL A 275 9.20 -22.91 30.99
N PHE A 276 9.27 -23.65 32.11
CA PHE A 276 10.15 -24.82 32.26
C PHE A 276 9.69 -26.00 31.40
N ASN A 277 8.44 -26.43 31.47
CA ASN A 277 7.86 -27.47 30.63
C ASN A 277 8.00 -27.12 29.14
N LYS A 278 7.74 -25.86 28.77
CA LYS A 278 7.98 -25.32 27.41
C LYS A 278 9.48 -25.26 27.03
N LYS A 279 10.42 -25.34 27.98
CA LYS A 279 11.84 -25.58 27.69
C LYS A 279 12.07 -27.08 27.44
N ILE A 280 11.63 -27.95 28.36
CA ILE A 280 11.75 -29.41 28.25
C ILE A 280 11.17 -29.90 26.90
N ALA A 281 9.95 -29.50 26.55
CA ALA A 281 9.29 -29.90 25.32
C ALA A 281 10.12 -29.59 24.05
N ARG A 282 10.81 -28.45 24.00
CA ARG A 282 11.67 -28.07 22.86
C ARG A 282 12.90 -28.97 22.65
N TYR A 283 13.33 -29.71 23.67
CA TYR A 283 14.47 -30.63 23.58
C TYR A 283 14.03 -32.10 23.55
N TYR A 284 12.99 -32.46 24.30
CA TYR A 284 12.64 -33.85 24.57
C TYR A 284 11.44 -34.39 23.79
N ASP A 285 10.49 -33.56 23.32
CA ASP A 285 9.28 -34.05 22.64
C ASP A 285 9.60 -34.87 21.37
N LYS A 286 10.71 -34.55 20.69
CA LYS A 286 11.21 -35.33 19.54
C LYS A 286 11.51 -36.79 19.89
N TYR A 287 11.84 -37.08 21.14
CA TYR A 287 12.24 -38.39 21.65
C TYR A 287 11.19 -39.04 22.56
N THR A 288 10.25 -38.27 23.10
CA THR A 288 9.18 -38.76 24.01
C THR A 288 7.80 -38.83 23.36
N ALA A 289 7.67 -38.55 22.05
CA ALA A 289 6.42 -38.60 21.30
C ALA A 289 5.71 -39.96 21.41
N GLU A 290 6.44 -41.08 21.31
CA GLU A 290 5.88 -42.43 21.46
C GLU A 290 5.35 -42.68 22.87
N ILE A 291 6.11 -42.28 23.90
CA ILE A 291 5.71 -42.38 25.31
C ILE A 291 4.43 -41.57 25.57
N ARG A 292 4.35 -40.35 25.02
CA ARG A 292 3.16 -39.49 25.09
C ARG A 292 1.95 -40.16 24.42
N ALA A 293 2.11 -40.66 23.19
CA ALA A 293 1.04 -41.34 22.47
C ALA A 293 0.57 -42.63 23.18
N SER A 294 1.45 -43.34 23.88
CA SER A 294 1.08 -44.51 24.70
C SER A 294 0.33 -44.13 25.98
N PHE A 295 0.63 -42.99 26.60
CA PHE A 295 -0.19 -42.46 27.70
C PHE A 295 -1.58 -42.02 27.19
N GLU A 296 -1.65 -41.30 26.08
CA GLU A 296 -2.90 -40.88 25.42
C GLU A 296 -3.76 -42.08 24.97
N ARG A 297 -3.13 -43.21 24.63
CA ARG A 297 -3.79 -44.49 24.30
C ARG A 297 -4.17 -45.33 25.53
N GLY A 298 -3.91 -44.88 26.75
CA GLY A 298 -4.28 -45.59 27.98
C GLY A 298 -3.33 -46.73 28.37
N THR A 299 -2.03 -46.60 28.09
CA THR A 299 -0.96 -47.52 28.53
C THR A 299 -1.08 -48.98 28.08
N ALA A 300 -1.72 -49.22 26.93
CA ALA A 300 -1.62 -50.49 26.22
C ALA A 300 -0.21 -50.63 25.58
N LEU A 301 0.55 -51.61 26.07
CA LEU A 301 1.80 -52.12 25.49
C LEU A 301 1.51 -53.16 24.40
#